data_AF-A0A8T4D954-F1
#
_entry.id   AF-A0A8T4D954-F1
#
_cell.length_a   1.000
_cell.length_b   1.000
_cell.length_c   1.000
_cell.angle_alpha   90.00
_cell.angle_beta   90.00
_cell.angle_gamma   90.00
#
_symmetry.space_group_name_H-M   'P 1'
#
loop_
_entity.id
_entity.type
_entity.pdbx_description
1 polymer ?
#
loop_
_entity_poly.entity_id
_entity_poly.type
_entity_poly.pdbx_seq_one_letter_code
_entity_poly.pdbx_strand_id
1 'polypeptide(L)'
;MRDKAFIEDRKQKLSELTAGFCDSHLDEEYQQLCEKLIQKMARKRTVPFRSGRLEIWAAAIIYALGQINFLFDHSFEPYASADDICNYFGTSKSTTSQKAKLIRDMFRMTYFDDTFSTAHVRENDPFLNLVMQDGLIMFKDDASQSSEPLTTLQEEEPQRGREYVDKGHALSGEFYNLCDELSDAKRSGRNISAVKKRLKQLIERDPDFFDPYLLLCDLFLDEDNPQEAERLLNTAYERALNLITDTKGNWPDVLEWGWLENRHIIRAILEKAIASWYCGENESALDLLRKVLKSNPGDNVGARNYILAIRMGMSCDEFDTRFDKGGYYDSDLVNWFEANYKNFPDEFEWWEKEMEKYA
;
A
#
# COMPACT_ATOMS: atom_id res chain seq x y z
N MET A 1 43.48 11.66 -8.86
CA MET A 1 43.51 11.33 -10.30
C MET A 1 43.10 9.87 -10.55
N ARG A 2 43.74 8.87 -9.93
CA ARG A 2 43.36 7.43 -10.07
C ARG A 2 41.89 7.12 -9.77
N ASP A 3 41.31 7.77 -8.76
CA ASP A 3 39.92 7.50 -8.36
C ASP A 3 38.87 7.98 -9.38
N LYS A 4 39.12 9.14 -10.01
CA LYS A 4 38.22 9.68 -11.05
C LYS A 4 38.24 8.83 -12.32
N ALA A 5 39.42 8.38 -12.74
CA ALA A 5 39.55 7.49 -13.89
C ALA A 5 38.88 6.13 -13.67
N PHE A 6 38.96 5.60 -12.44
CA PHE A 6 38.28 4.35 -12.08
C PHE A 6 36.75 4.47 -12.11
N ILE A 7 36.21 5.57 -11.58
CA ILE A 7 34.76 5.82 -11.66
C ILE A 7 34.31 6.00 -13.11
N GLU A 8 35.09 6.69 -13.95
CA GLU A 8 34.74 6.88 -15.36
C GLU A 8 34.77 5.56 -16.15
N ASP A 9 35.77 4.70 -15.94
CA ASP A 9 35.82 3.35 -16.55
C ASP A 9 34.60 2.51 -16.16
N ARG A 10 34.22 2.53 -14.87
CA ARG A 10 33.04 1.79 -14.39
C ARG A 10 31.74 2.37 -14.92
N LYS A 11 31.64 3.70 -15.02
CA LYS A 11 30.50 4.39 -15.61
C LYS A 11 30.33 3.98 -17.07
N GLN A 12 31.41 3.96 -17.85
CA GLN A 12 31.40 3.54 -19.25
C GLN A 12 30.92 2.08 -19.41
N LYS A 13 31.50 1.15 -18.64
CA LYS A 13 31.09 -0.27 -18.64
C LYS A 13 29.63 -0.46 -18.23
N LEU A 14 29.16 0.32 -17.25
CA LEU A 14 27.78 0.25 -16.80
C LEU A 14 26.82 0.71 -17.91
N SER A 15 27.21 1.75 -18.66
CA SER A 15 26.44 2.28 -19.78
C SER A 15 26.38 1.29 -20.94
N GLU A 16 27.49 0.62 -21.24
CA GLU A 16 27.55 -0.47 -22.24
C GLU A 16 26.67 -1.66 -21.86
N LEU A 17 26.68 -2.08 -20.59
CA LEU A 17 25.83 -3.17 -20.11
C LEU A 17 24.35 -2.84 -20.22
N THR A 18 23.93 -1.63 -19.83
CA THR A 18 22.52 -1.23 -19.95
C THR A 18 22.10 -1.04 -21.41
N ALA A 19 22.98 -0.49 -22.25
CA ALA A 19 22.74 -0.36 -23.68
C ALA A 19 22.51 -1.72 -24.34
N GLY A 20 23.35 -2.72 -24.05
CA GLY A 20 23.19 -4.05 -24.63
C GLY A 20 21.85 -4.73 -24.29
N PHE A 21 21.29 -4.48 -23.09
CA PHE A 21 19.96 -4.97 -22.76
C PHE A 21 18.88 -4.19 -23.51
N CYS A 22 19.00 -2.86 -23.56
CA CYS A 22 18.02 -2.01 -24.24
C CYS A 22 17.95 -2.34 -25.73
N ASP A 23 19.09 -2.50 -26.40
CA ASP A 23 19.19 -2.91 -27.81
C ASP A 23 18.54 -4.28 -28.08
N SER A 24 18.55 -5.18 -27.09
CA SER A 24 18.07 -6.55 -27.25
C SER A 24 16.61 -6.75 -26.85
N HIS A 25 16.10 -5.98 -25.88
CA HIS A 25 14.81 -6.24 -25.24
C HIS A 25 13.91 -5.00 -25.10
N LEU A 26 14.45 -3.78 -25.26
CA LEU A 26 13.71 -2.53 -25.06
C LEU A 26 13.87 -1.64 -26.30
N ASP A 27 14.12 -0.34 -26.09
CA ASP A 27 14.25 0.67 -27.13
C ASP A 27 15.32 1.73 -26.79
N GLU A 28 15.48 2.68 -27.71
CA GLU A 28 16.42 3.80 -27.57
C GLU A 28 16.05 4.74 -26.41
N GLU A 29 14.77 4.88 -26.08
CA GLU A 29 14.33 5.76 -24.98
C GLU A 29 14.81 5.21 -23.63
N TYR A 30 14.63 3.91 -23.38
CA TYR A 30 15.16 3.26 -22.18
C TYR A 30 16.68 3.35 -22.09
N GLN A 31 17.40 3.26 -23.22
CA GLN A 31 18.84 3.46 -23.24
C GLN A 31 19.22 4.89 -22.80
N GLN A 32 18.51 5.91 -23.29
CA GLN A 32 18.74 7.30 -22.90
C GLN A 32 18.43 7.54 -21.43
N LEU A 33 17.35 6.93 -20.90
CA LEU A 33 16.99 7.00 -19.48
C LEU A 33 18.06 6.33 -18.59
N CYS A 34 18.57 5.17 -19.00
CA CYS A 34 19.67 4.49 -18.33
C CYS A 34 20.92 5.37 -18.26
N GLU A 35 21.35 5.94 -19.39
CA GLU A 35 22.52 6.83 -19.47
C GLU A 35 22.34 8.06 -18.54
N LYS A 36 21.17 8.70 -18.59
CA LYS A 36 20.84 9.84 -17.74
C LYS A 36 20.93 9.50 -16.25
N LEU A 37 20.43 8.33 -15.86
CA LEU A 37 20.48 7.84 -14.49
C LEU A 37 21.91 7.53 -14.05
N ILE A 38 22.69 6.84 -14.89
CA ILE A 38 24.10 6.53 -14.64
C ILE A 38 24.91 7.82 -14.43
N GLN A 39 24.69 8.84 -15.26
CA GLN A 39 25.33 10.15 -15.11
C GLN A 39 24.96 10.83 -13.78
N LYS A 40 23.69 10.76 -13.37
CA LYS A 40 23.25 11.31 -12.07
C LYS A 40 23.85 10.53 -10.89
N MET A 41 23.97 9.21 -10.99
CA MET A 41 24.63 8.35 -9.99
C MET A 41 26.13 8.69 -9.87
N ALA A 42 26.82 8.93 -10.99
CA ALA A 42 28.24 9.29 -11.02
C ALA A 42 28.57 10.62 -10.30
N ARG A 43 27.56 11.52 -10.18
CA ARG A 43 27.70 12.83 -9.54
C ARG A 43 27.43 12.83 -8.03
N LYS A 44 26.99 11.71 -7.45
CA LYS A 44 26.74 11.61 -6.00
C LYS A 44 28.06 11.70 -5.22
N ARG A 45 28.02 12.32 -4.03
CA ARG A 45 29.18 12.46 -3.13
C ARG A 45 29.87 11.11 -2.86
N THR A 46 29.06 10.07 -2.68
CA THR A 46 29.51 8.67 -2.64
C THR A 46 28.94 7.96 -3.86
N VAL A 47 29.79 7.68 -4.85
CA VAL A 47 29.34 7.06 -6.11
C VAL A 47 28.90 5.61 -5.82
N PRO A 48 27.62 5.28 -6.04
CA PRO A 48 27.06 3.99 -5.63
C PRO A 48 27.73 2.80 -6.34
N PHE A 49 27.91 2.90 -7.66
CA PHE A 49 28.52 1.83 -8.45
C PHE A 49 30.04 1.76 -8.34
N ARG A 50 30.68 2.50 -7.41
CA ARG A 50 32.12 2.37 -7.12
C ARG A 50 32.49 0.95 -6.69
N SER A 51 31.61 0.29 -5.94
CA SER A 51 31.79 -1.06 -5.44
C SER A 51 30.63 -1.97 -5.87
N GLY A 52 30.85 -3.29 -5.76
CA GLY A 52 29.91 -4.31 -6.20
C GLY A 52 30.05 -4.68 -7.68
N ARG A 53 29.39 -5.77 -8.06
CA ARG A 53 29.33 -6.26 -9.44
C ARG A 53 28.54 -5.29 -10.33
N LEU A 54 29.07 -4.99 -11.51
CA LEU A 54 28.43 -4.02 -12.43
C LEU A 54 27.15 -4.59 -13.04
N GLU A 55 27.05 -5.91 -13.19
CA GLU A 55 25.86 -6.59 -13.70
C GLU A 55 24.66 -6.39 -12.76
N ILE A 56 24.90 -6.39 -11.44
CA ILE A 56 23.87 -6.10 -10.43
C ILE A 56 23.42 -4.64 -10.54
N TRP A 57 24.35 -3.70 -10.77
CA TRP A 57 23.99 -2.30 -10.95
C TRP A 57 23.23 -2.05 -12.26
N ALA A 58 23.63 -2.70 -13.35
CA ALA A 58 22.95 -2.61 -14.64
C ALA A 58 21.52 -3.15 -14.53
N ALA A 59 21.36 -4.37 -14.00
CA ALA A 59 20.05 -4.96 -13.75
C ALA A 59 19.18 -4.07 -12.88
N ALA A 60 19.74 -3.49 -11.80
CA ALA A 60 19.01 -2.63 -10.89
C ALA A 60 18.57 -1.31 -11.52
N ILE A 61 19.35 -0.74 -12.43
CA ILE A 61 19.02 0.49 -13.17
C ILE A 61 17.80 0.24 -14.05
N ILE A 62 17.84 -0.82 -14.87
CA ILE A 62 16.75 -1.17 -15.78
C ILE A 62 15.50 -1.54 -14.98
N TYR A 63 15.66 -2.30 -13.90
CA TYR A 63 14.56 -2.66 -13.02
C TYR A 63 13.92 -1.42 -12.35
N ALA A 64 14.72 -0.47 -11.87
CA ALA A 64 14.21 0.75 -11.24
C ALA A 64 13.42 1.62 -12.22
N LEU A 65 13.95 1.81 -13.44
CA LEU A 65 13.28 2.54 -14.51
C LEU A 65 12.04 1.79 -14.99
N GLY A 66 12.11 0.47 -15.11
CA GLY A 66 10.99 -0.35 -15.54
C GLY A 66 9.81 -0.32 -14.57
N GLN A 67 10.08 -0.26 -13.26
CA GLN A 67 9.00 -0.16 -12.26
C GLN A 67 8.20 1.14 -12.36
N ILE A 68 8.85 2.27 -12.61
CA ILE A 68 8.16 3.57 -12.71
C ILE A 68 7.55 3.80 -14.09
N ASN A 69 7.89 2.96 -15.07
CA ASN A 69 7.45 3.04 -16.46
C ASN A 69 6.66 1.81 -16.93
N PHE A 70 6.09 1.05 -16.00
CA PHE A 70 5.20 -0.09 -16.28
C PHE A 70 5.78 -1.19 -17.19
N LEU A 71 7.11 -1.34 -17.23
CA LEU A 71 7.81 -2.31 -18.09
C LEU A 71 7.41 -3.78 -17.85
N PHE A 72 6.93 -4.07 -16.65
CA PHE A 72 6.55 -5.42 -16.22
C PHE A 72 5.08 -5.75 -16.50
N ASP A 73 4.34 -4.80 -17.08
CA ASP A 73 2.95 -4.99 -17.45
C ASP A 73 2.88 -5.40 -18.92
N HIS A 74 2.32 -6.58 -19.19
CA HIS A 74 2.16 -7.13 -20.53
C HIS A 74 1.29 -6.28 -21.47
N SER A 75 0.54 -5.31 -20.93
CA SER A 75 -0.28 -4.38 -21.71
C SER A 75 0.51 -3.16 -22.23
N PHE A 76 1.77 -2.99 -21.82
CA PHE A 76 2.63 -1.89 -22.23
C PHE A 76 3.76 -2.37 -23.15
N GLU A 77 4.17 -1.51 -24.08
CA GLU A 77 5.33 -1.72 -24.94
C GLU A 77 6.35 -0.58 -24.73
N PRO A 78 7.66 -0.86 -24.60
CA PRO A 78 8.25 -2.19 -24.60
C PRO A 78 7.91 -2.98 -23.31
N TYR A 79 7.76 -4.31 -23.43
CA TYR A 79 7.59 -5.22 -22.30
C TYR A 79 8.87 -6.04 -22.04
N ALA A 80 9.28 -6.12 -20.78
CA ALA A 80 10.31 -7.07 -20.34
C ALA A 80 10.08 -7.48 -18.89
N SER A 81 10.06 -8.78 -18.60
CA SER A 81 9.82 -9.24 -17.24
C SER A 81 11.03 -9.01 -16.31
N ALA A 82 10.77 -9.06 -15.01
CA ALA A 82 11.82 -9.13 -13.99
C ALA A 82 12.78 -10.32 -14.22
N ASP A 83 12.27 -11.44 -14.75
CA ASP A 83 13.07 -12.60 -15.10
C ASP A 83 14.01 -12.32 -16.27
N ASP A 84 13.54 -11.65 -17.32
CA ASP A 84 14.35 -11.31 -18.49
C ASP A 84 15.57 -10.47 -18.10
N ILE A 85 15.34 -9.46 -17.26
CA ILE A 85 16.41 -8.62 -16.70
C ILE A 85 17.38 -9.49 -15.88
N CYS A 86 16.87 -10.29 -14.94
CA CYS A 86 17.72 -11.06 -14.05
C CYS A 86 18.56 -12.11 -14.79
N ASN A 87 17.94 -12.79 -15.76
CA ASN A 87 18.58 -13.81 -16.59
C ASN A 87 19.64 -13.21 -17.49
N TYR A 88 19.37 -12.08 -18.16
CA TYR A 88 20.33 -11.40 -19.03
C TYR A 88 21.62 -11.02 -18.28
N PHE A 89 21.49 -10.48 -17.06
CA PHE A 89 22.64 -10.04 -16.27
C PHE A 89 23.23 -11.12 -15.35
N GLY A 90 22.61 -12.31 -15.28
CA GLY A 90 23.03 -13.39 -14.38
C GLY A 90 22.97 -12.98 -12.90
N THR A 91 21.83 -12.39 -12.50
CA THR A 91 21.58 -11.85 -11.14
C THR A 91 20.35 -12.49 -10.52
N SER A 92 20.20 -12.40 -9.18
CA SER A 92 18.99 -12.88 -8.50
C SER A 92 17.96 -11.76 -8.33
N LYS A 93 16.66 -12.11 -8.44
CA LYS A 93 15.55 -11.17 -8.26
C LYS A 93 15.63 -10.38 -6.95
N SER A 94 15.93 -11.06 -5.84
CA SER A 94 16.01 -10.42 -4.52
C SER A 94 17.11 -9.36 -4.47
N THR A 95 18.29 -9.64 -5.03
CA THR A 95 19.40 -8.70 -5.04
C THR A 95 19.13 -7.53 -5.97
N THR A 96 18.61 -7.81 -7.17
CA THR A 96 18.28 -6.79 -8.17
C THR A 96 17.18 -5.85 -7.68
N SER A 97 16.09 -6.38 -7.12
CA SER A 97 14.98 -5.58 -6.60
C SER A 97 15.38 -4.72 -5.39
N GLN A 98 16.14 -5.27 -4.42
CA GLN A 98 16.66 -4.48 -3.29
C GLN A 98 17.58 -3.34 -3.75
N LYS A 99 18.41 -3.60 -4.76
CA LYS A 99 19.32 -2.61 -5.34
C LYS A 99 18.57 -1.55 -6.14
N ALA A 100 17.52 -1.94 -6.87
CA ALA A 100 16.64 -1.04 -7.60
C ALA A 100 15.89 -0.11 -6.63
N LYS A 101 15.41 -0.63 -5.49
CA LYS A 101 14.79 0.17 -4.43
C LYS A 101 15.75 1.25 -3.94
N LEU A 102 17.01 0.89 -3.66
CA LEU A 102 18.03 1.86 -3.25
C LEU A 102 18.24 2.97 -4.30
N ILE A 103 18.15 2.66 -5.59
CA ILE A 103 18.21 3.67 -6.67
C ILE A 103 16.99 4.59 -6.61
N ARG A 104 15.78 4.02 -6.52
CA ARG A 104 14.55 4.82 -6.44
C ARG A 104 14.54 5.73 -5.22
N ASP A 105 14.88 5.22 -4.05
CA ASP A 105 14.99 6.00 -2.81
C ASP A 105 16.04 7.12 -2.95
N MET A 106 17.18 6.83 -3.61
CA MET A 106 18.27 7.79 -3.81
C MET A 106 17.89 8.99 -4.71
N PHE A 107 16.95 8.79 -5.63
CA PHE A 107 16.50 9.80 -6.59
C PHE A 107 15.05 10.23 -6.39
N ARG A 108 14.35 9.64 -5.39
CA ARG A 108 12.93 9.83 -5.12
C ARG A 108 12.06 9.54 -6.35
N MET A 109 12.43 8.51 -7.10
CA MET A 109 11.68 8.08 -8.28
C MET A 109 10.32 7.52 -7.86
N THR A 110 9.28 7.98 -8.52
CA THR A 110 7.90 7.52 -8.37
C THR A 110 7.28 7.34 -9.76
N TYR A 111 6.06 6.82 -9.84
CA TYR A 111 5.28 6.87 -11.08
C TYR A 111 5.13 8.31 -11.57
N PHE A 112 5.16 8.49 -12.90
CA PHE A 112 5.05 9.81 -13.55
C PHE A 112 6.18 10.78 -13.15
N ASP A 113 7.39 10.26 -12.96
CA ASP A 113 8.58 11.04 -12.64
C ASP A 113 8.95 12.00 -13.78
N ASP A 114 9.13 13.27 -13.44
CA ASP A 114 9.43 14.35 -14.39
C ASP A 114 10.72 14.12 -15.21
N THR A 115 11.64 13.32 -14.66
CA THR A 115 13.00 13.17 -15.16
C THR A 115 13.19 11.82 -15.83
N PHE A 116 12.58 10.77 -15.29
CA PHE A 116 12.86 9.38 -15.64
C PHE A 116 11.66 8.62 -16.21
N SER A 117 10.50 9.26 -16.36
CA SER A 117 9.41 8.67 -17.11
C SER A 117 9.64 8.74 -18.62
N THR A 118 9.23 7.68 -19.33
CA THR A 118 9.14 7.64 -20.80
C THR A 118 8.14 8.69 -21.30
N ALA A 119 8.21 9.01 -22.59
CA ALA A 119 7.28 9.94 -23.23
C ALA A 119 5.84 9.45 -23.07
N HIS A 120 5.58 8.15 -23.33
CA HIS A 120 4.26 7.56 -23.17
C HIS A 120 3.71 7.73 -21.75
N VAL A 121 4.49 7.40 -20.72
CA VAL A 121 4.07 7.51 -19.32
C VAL A 121 3.84 8.97 -18.93
N ARG A 122 4.68 9.89 -19.45
CA ARG A 122 4.52 11.32 -19.19
C ARG A 122 3.30 11.91 -19.88
N GLU A 123 3.03 11.55 -21.12
CA GLU A 123 1.89 12.05 -21.89
C GLU A 123 0.56 11.54 -21.34
N ASN A 124 0.56 10.34 -20.75
CA ASN A 124 -0.60 9.73 -20.10
C ASN A 124 -0.57 9.91 -18.58
N ASP A 125 0.16 10.90 -18.08
CA ASP A 125 0.16 11.24 -16.67
C ASP A 125 -1.26 11.73 -16.28
N PRO A 126 -1.99 10.97 -15.43
CA PRO A 126 -3.37 11.29 -15.06
C PRO A 126 -3.46 12.60 -14.27
N PHE A 127 -2.35 13.13 -13.79
CA PHE A 127 -2.27 14.37 -13.04
C PHE A 127 -1.99 15.60 -13.92
N LEU A 128 -1.55 15.43 -15.19
CA LEU A 128 -1.22 16.57 -16.06
C LEU A 128 -2.40 17.48 -16.34
N ASN A 129 -3.60 16.92 -16.37
CA ASN A 129 -4.83 17.66 -16.62
C ASN A 129 -5.46 18.16 -15.34
N LEU A 130 -4.90 17.90 -14.16
CA LEU A 130 -5.45 18.37 -12.90
C LEU A 130 -4.87 19.73 -12.52
N VAL A 131 -5.73 20.66 -12.13
CA VAL A 131 -5.39 21.99 -11.61
C VAL A 131 -6.08 22.23 -10.29
N MET A 132 -5.39 22.94 -9.40
CA MET A 132 -5.97 23.44 -8.16
C MET A 132 -6.60 24.80 -8.43
N GLN A 133 -7.93 24.88 -8.45
CA GLN A 133 -8.67 26.14 -8.56
C GLN A 133 -9.64 26.24 -7.38
N ASP A 134 -9.57 27.36 -6.64
CA ASP A 134 -10.41 27.63 -5.46
C ASP A 134 -10.45 26.50 -4.40
N GLY A 135 -9.34 25.75 -4.27
CA GLY A 135 -9.20 24.68 -3.28
C GLY A 135 -9.71 23.31 -3.74
N LEU A 136 -10.24 23.19 -4.95
CA LEU A 136 -10.61 21.92 -5.58
C LEU A 136 -9.60 21.52 -6.66
N ILE A 137 -9.35 20.21 -6.75
CA ILE A 137 -8.62 19.59 -7.87
C ILE A 137 -9.62 19.39 -9.02
N MET A 138 -9.40 20.04 -10.16
CA MET A 138 -10.30 19.97 -11.32
C MET A 138 -9.54 19.68 -12.60
N PHE A 139 -10.20 19.17 -13.64
CA PHE A 139 -9.56 19.05 -14.95
C PHE A 139 -9.38 20.44 -15.62
N LYS A 140 -8.29 20.65 -16.37
CA LYS A 140 -7.95 21.91 -17.06
C LYS A 140 -9.03 22.39 -18.02
N ASP A 141 -9.72 21.45 -18.68
CA ASP A 141 -10.79 21.76 -19.62
C ASP A 141 -12.05 22.29 -18.89
N ASP A 142 -12.29 21.82 -17.66
CA ASP A 142 -13.39 22.29 -16.81
C ASP A 142 -13.07 23.66 -16.18
N ALA A 143 -11.81 23.88 -15.80
CA ALA A 143 -11.32 25.14 -15.25
C ALA A 143 -11.42 26.31 -16.26
N SER A 144 -11.16 26.05 -17.55
CA SER A 144 -11.09 27.10 -18.58
C SER A 144 -12.45 27.50 -19.19
N GLN A 145 -13.51 26.74 -18.94
CA GLN A 145 -14.89 27.10 -19.33
C GLN A 145 -15.64 27.91 -18.26
N SER A 146 -15.02 28.17 -17.10
CA SER A 146 -15.63 28.88 -15.96
C SER A 146 -15.62 30.41 -16.12
N SER A 147 -16.27 30.95 -17.17
CA SER A 147 -16.66 32.37 -17.22
C SER A 147 -18.16 32.61 -17.02
N GLU A 148 -18.96 31.56 -16.95
CA GLU A 148 -20.31 31.67 -16.41
C GLU A 148 -20.23 31.49 -14.89
N PRO A 149 -20.98 32.27 -14.09
CA PRO A 149 -21.07 31.99 -12.67
C PRO A 149 -21.47 30.53 -12.54
N LEU A 150 -20.70 29.74 -11.78
CA LEU A 150 -21.17 28.44 -11.33
C LEU A 150 -22.53 28.70 -10.68
N THR A 151 -23.61 28.48 -11.43
CA THR A 151 -24.81 27.93 -10.86
C THR A 151 -24.29 26.71 -10.14
N THR A 152 -24.25 26.80 -8.82
CA THR A 152 -24.10 25.67 -7.94
C THR A 152 -25.03 24.61 -8.48
N LEU A 153 -24.46 23.68 -9.24
CA LEU A 153 -25.02 22.35 -9.38
C LEU A 153 -24.92 21.83 -7.95
N GLN A 154 -25.95 22.14 -7.18
CA GLN A 154 -26.45 21.20 -6.19
C GLN A 154 -26.87 20.00 -7.03
N GLU A 155 -25.90 19.23 -7.50
CA GLU A 155 -26.11 17.79 -7.50
C GLU A 155 -26.51 17.53 -6.07
N GLU A 156 -27.79 17.22 -5.87
CA GLU A 156 -28.21 16.66 -4.59
C GLU A 156 -27.30 15.45 -4.40
N GLU A 157 -26.25 15.62 -3.58
CA GLU A 157 -25.44 14.49 -3.16
C GLU A 157 -26.46 13.44 -2.71
N PRO A 158 -26.47 12.24 -3.33
CA PRO A 158 -27.45 11.23 -2.98
C PRO A 158 -27.35 11.10 -1.48
N GLN A 159 -28.45 11.37 -0.77
CA GLN A 159 -28.46 11.64 0.67
C GLN A 159 -27.67 10.56 1.41
N ARG A 160 -26.35 10.76 1.54
CA ARG A 160 -25.44 9.80 2.14
C ARG A 160 -25.90 9.77 3.59
N GLY A 161 -26.08 8.57 4.13
CA GLY A 161 -26.51 8.42 5.51
C GLY A 161 -25.49 9.04 6.47
N ARG A 162 -25.61 8.79 7.77
CA ARG A 162 -24.70 9.38 8.75
C ARG A 162 -23.26 8.94 8.47
N GLU A 163 -22.45 9.85 7.94
CA GLU A 163 -21.01 9.66 7.78
C GLU A 163 -20.28 9.94 9.10
N TYR A 164 -19.29 9.10 9.40
CA TYR A 164 -18.33 9.33 10.46
C TYR A 164 -16.94 9.54 9.88
N VAL A 165 -16.32 10.65 10.25
CA VAL A 165 -14.91 10.96 9.98
C VAL A 165 -14.25 11.33 11.31
N ASP A 166 -13.22 10.59 11.68
CA ASP A 166 -12.49 10.85 12.92
C ASP A 166 -11.65 12.14 12.83
N LYS A 167 -11.22 12.63 13.99
CA LYS A 167 -10.25 13.72 14.07
C LYS A 167 -8.85 13.22 13.70
N GLY A 168 -7.99 14.14 13.26
CA GLY A 168 -6.56 13.86 13.13
C GLY A 168 -5.89 13.61 14.48
N HIS A 169 -5.06 12.57 14.55
CA HIS A 169 -4.27 12.23 15.74
C HIS A 169 -2.83 12.72 15.62
N ALA A 170 -2.46 13.73 16.42
CA ALA A 170 -1.12 14.34 16.38
C ALA A 170 0.02 13.37 16.72
N LEU A 171 -0.30 12.26 17.41
CA LEU A 171 0.68 11.23 17.78
C LEU A 171 0.92 10.17 16.68
N SER A 172 0.18 10.21 15.58
CA SER A 172 0.35 9.28 14.45
C SER A 172 1.78 9.25 13.91
N GLY A 173 2.42 10.42 13.77
CA GLY A 173 3.82 10.51 13.35
C GLY A 173 4.79 9.87 14.35
N GLU A 174 4.53 10.01 15.66
CA GLU A 174 5.34 9.37 16.70
C GLU A 174 5.19 7.84 16.66
N PHE A 175 3.99 7.35 16.38
CA PHE A 175 3.70 5.92 16.21
C PHE A 175 4.43 5.32 15.00
N TYR A 176 4.37 5.95 13.82
CA TYR A 176 5.05 5.41 12.64
C TYR A 176 6.58 5.35 12.80
N ASN A 177 7.19 6.35 13.45
CA ASN A 177 8.61 6.28 13.83
C ASN A 177 8.89 5.08 14.75
N LEU A 178 7.96 4.74 15.65
CA LEU A 178 8.09 3.61 16.55
C LEU A 178 7.96 2.26 15.82
N CYS A 179 7.16 2.16 14.75
CA CYS A 179 7.08 0.98 13.89
C CYS A 179 8.41 0.69 13.18
N ASP A 180 9.10 1.73 12.72
CA ASP A 180 10.43 1.61 12.13
C ASP A 180 11.45 1.10 13.16
N GLU A 181 11.44 1.69 14.37
CA GLU A 181 12.28 1.23 15.48
C GLU A 181 11.99 -0.23 15.86
N LEU A 182 10.73 -0.65 15.86
CA LEU A 182 10.34 -2.03 16.13
C LEU A 182 10.88 -3.00 15.07
N SER A 183 10.80 -2.61 13.80
CA SER A 183 11.33 -3.42 12.70
C SER A 183 12.84 -3.67 12.87
N ASP A 184 13.59 -2.66 13.31
CA ASP A 184 15.01 -2.80 13.64
C ASP A 184 15.26 -3.59 14.94
N ALA A 185 14.38 -3.44 15.94
CA ALA A 185 14.42 -4.21 17.18
C ALA A 185 14.22 -5.72 16.92
N LYS A 186 13.23 -6.11 16.11
CA LYS A 186 12.98 -7.51 15.74
C LYS A 186 14.18 -8.13 15.01
N ARG A 187 14.91 -7.37 14.18
CA ARG A 187 16.13 -7.83 13.50
C ARG A 187 17.34 -7.99 14.42
N SER A 188 17.48 -7.12 15.41
CA SER A 188 18.66 -7.06 16.30
C SER A 188 18.49 -7.83 17.62
N GLY A 189 17.27 -8.27 17.94
CA GLY A 189 16.93 -8.98 19.19
C GLY A 189 17.04 -8.11 20.44
N ARG A 190 17.05 -6.78 20.30
CA ARG A 190 17.21 -5.81 21.41
C ARG A 190 16.05 -4.81 21.38
N ASN A 191 15.71 -4.22 22.53
CA ASN A 191 14.81 -3.06 22.70
C ASN A 191 13.29 -3.26 22.55
N ILE A 192 12.76 -4.47 22.34
CA ILE A 192 11.29 -4.71 22.27
C ILE A 192 10.56 -4.20 23.52
N SER A 193 11.12 -4.43 24.72
CA SER A 193 10.55 -3.93 25.99
C SER A 193 10.43 -2.39 26.03
N ALA A 194 11.40 -1.68 25.46
CA ALA A 194 11.37 -0.22 25.39
C ALA A 194 10.30 0.27 24.41
N VAL A 195 10.14 -0.41 23.27
CA VAL A 195 9.06 -0.14 22.31
C VAL A 195 7.70 -0.35 22.96
N LYS A 196 7.47 -1.48 23.64
CA LYS A 196 6.22 -1.76 24.37
C LYS A 196 5.90 -0.68 25.40
N LYS A 197 6.91 -0.19 26.13
CA LYS A 197 6.72 0.92 27.09
C LYS A 197 6.26 2.21 26.40
N ARG A 198 6.83 2.54 25.24
CA ARG A 198 6.43 3.72 24.46
C ARG A 198 5.04 3.57 23.84
N LEU A 199 4.68 2.37 23.35
CA LEU A 199 3.31 2.10 22.88
C LEU A 199 2.28 2.35 23.99
N LYS A 200 2.54 1.87 25.21
CA LYS A 200 1.68 2.16 26.38
C LYS A 200 1.56 3.66 26.67
N GLN A 201 2.66 4.41 26.56
CA GLN A 201 2.64 5.86 26.74
C GLN A 201 1.86 6.59 25.63
N LEU A 202 1.91 6.11 24.39
CA LEU A 202 1.09 6.64 23.30
C LEU A 202 -0.39 6.44 23.61
N ILE A 203 -0.77 5.23 24.03
CA ILE A 203 -2.13 4.89 24.45
C ILE A 203 -2.60 5.79 25.61
N GLU A 204 -1.77 6.02 26.62
CA GLU A 204 -2.13 6.90 27.75
C GLU A 204 -2.37 8.36 27.32
N ARG A 205 -1.64 8.84 26.31
CA ARG A 205 -1.72 10.23 25.83
C ARG A 205 -2.83 10.45 24.82
N ASP A 206 -3.15 9.43 24.03
CA ASP A 206 -4.19 9.46 23.01
C ASP A 206 -4.92 8.11 22.95
N PRO A 207 -5.83 7.86 23.89
CA PRO A 207 -6.41 6.54 24.09
C PRO A 207 -7.46 6.17 23.02
N ASP A 208 -7.82 7.12 22.17
CA ASP A 208 -8.76 6.92 21.06
C ASP A 208 -8.03 6.76 19.71
N PHE A 209 -6.69 6.69 19.72
CA PHE A 209 -5.88 6.29 18.58
C PHE A 209 -5.51 4.80 18.70
N PHE A 210 -6.02 3.95 17.79
CA PHE A 210 -6.02 2.51 18.03
C PHE A 210 -4.84 1.73 17.44
N ASP A 211 -4.11 2.27 16.47
CA ASP A 211 -2.96 1.57 15.87
C ASP A 211 -1.91 1.13 16.93
N PRO A 212 -1.58 1.91 17.99
CA PRO A 212 -0.71 1.45 19.08
C PRO A 212 -1.24 0.26 19.87
N TYR A 213 -2.58 0.12 19.99
CA TYR A 213 -3.20 -1.04 20.63
C TYR A 213 -2.94 -2.30 19.80
N LEU A 214 -3.23 -2.23 18.50
CA LEU A 214 -3.08 -3.37 17.59
C LEU A 214 -1.63 -3.86 17.52
N LEU A 215 -0.67 -2.94 17.39
CA LEU A 215 0.74 -3.32 17.38
C LEU A 215 1.19 -3.96 18.70
N LEU A 216 0.62 -3.52 19.82
CA LEU A 216 0.93 -4.10 21.12
C LEU A 216 0.24 -5.47 21.30
N CYS A 217 -0.92 -5.71 20.70
CA CYS A 217 -1.53 -7.04 20.59
C CYS A 217 -0.59 -8.02 19.89
N ASP A 218 -0.06 -7.67 18.71
CA ASP A 218 0.89 -8.50 17.97
C ASP A 218 2.10 -8.88 18.82
N LEU A 219 2.64 -7.92 19.55
CA LEU A 219 3.78 -8.14 20.44
C LEU A 219 3.45 -9.04 21.65
N PHE A 220 2.19 -9.10 22.07
CA PHE A 220 1.77 -10.05 23.10
C PHE A 220 1.54 -11.45 22.53
N LEU A 221 1.02 -11.56 21.30
CA LEU A 221 0.91 -12.83 20.59
C LEU A 221 2.30 -13.44 20.30
N ASP A 222 3.25 -12.63 19.84
CA ASP A 222 4.67 -13.02 19.66
C ASP A 222 5.33 -13.53 20.96
N GLU A 223 4.82 -13.10 22.12
CA GLU A 223 5.30 -13.49 23.46
C GLU A 223 4.50 -14.63 24.10
N ASP A 224 3.60 -15.29 23.34
CA ASP A 224 2.70 -16.34 23.83
C ASP A 224 1.81 -15.87 25.01
N ASN A 225 1.33 -14.62 24.92
CA ASN A 225 0.44 -14.00 25.91
C ASN A 225 -0.89 -13.54 25.28
N PRO A 226 -1.72 -14.47 24.78
CA PRO A 226 -2.95 -14.15 24.07
C PRO A 226 -4.00 -13.48 24.97
N GLN A 227 -3.98 -13.71 26.29
CA GLN A 227 -4.95 -13.11 27.21
C GLN A 227 -4.77 -11.59 27.33
N GLU A 228 -3.53 -11.11 27.24
CA GLU A 228 -3.25 -9.67 27.25
C GLU A 228 -3.59 -9.01 25.91
N ALA A 229 -3.29 -9.69 24.80
CA ALA A 229 -3.67 -9.26 23.46
C ALA A 229 -5.20 -9.10 23.33
N GLU A 230 -5.95 -10.13 23.77
CA GLU A 230 -7.41 -10.10 23.73
C GLU A 230 -8.00 -8.95 24.55
N ARG A 231 -7.49 -8.72 25.77
CA ARG A 231 -7.96 -7.62 26.62
C ARG A 231 -7.73 -6.26 25.96
N LEU A 232 -6.57 -6.10 25.34
CA LEU A 232 -6.20 -4.85 24.69
C LEU A 232 -7.03 -4.61 23.43
N LEU A 233 -7.25 -5.65 22.62
CA LEU A 233 -8.11 -5.59 21.44
C LEU A 233 -9.56 -5.27 21.82
N ASN A 234 -10.11 -5.93 22.85
CA ASN A 234 -11.45 -5.63 23.37
C ASN A 234 -11.55 -4.16 23.83
N THR A 235 -10.52 -3.64 24.49
CA THR A 235 -10.48 -2.22 24.90
C THR A 235 -10.49 -1.30 23.69
N ALA A 236 -9.67 -1.56 22.67
CA ALA A 236 -9.63 -0.75 21.45
C ALA A 236 -10.98 -0.79 20.72
N TYR A 237 -11.57 -1.98 20.59
CA TYR A 237 -12.87 -2.19 19.95
C TYR A 237 -14.01 -1.47 20.67
N GLU A 238 -14.11 -1.57 22.00
CA GLU A 238 -15.14 -0.87 22.77
C GLU A 238 -15.04 0.64 22.61
N ARG A 239 -13.81 1.19 22.59
CA ARG A 239 -13.57 2.61 22.34
C ARG A 239 -13.93 3.01 20.92
N ALA A 240 -13.54 2.20 19.93
CA ALA A 240 -13.91 2.42 18.53
C ALA A 240 -15.43 2.47 18.34
N LEU A 241 -16.18 1.55 18.97
CA LEU A 241 -17.64 1.58 18.95
C LEU A 241 -18.20 2.85 19.59
N ASN A 242 -17.67 3.27 20.74
CA ASN A 242 -18.11 4.49 21.43
C ASN A 242 -17.85 5.75 20.62
N LEU A 243 -16.81 5.77 19.78
CA LEU A 243 -16.52 6.87 18.87
C LEU A 243 -17.51 6.92 17.72
N ILE A 244 -17.69 5.80 17.02
CA ILE A 244 -18.42 5.81 15.75
C ILE A 244 -19.93 5.77 15.90
N THR A 245 -20.45 5.27 17.02
CA THR A 245 -21.90 5.12 17.22
C THR A 245 -22.53 6.42 17.73
N ASP A 246 -23.77 6.68 17.32
CA ASP A 246 -24.52 7.82 17.87
C ASP A 246 -25.00 7.55 19.31
N THR A 247 -25.68 8.53 19.91
CA THR A 247 -26.23 8.41 21.27
C THR A 247 -27.26 7.29 21.46
N LYS A 248 -27.74 6.68 20.37
CA LYS A 248 -28.67 5.54 20.39
C LYS A 248 -27.95 4.21 20.11
N GLY A 249 -26.64 4.23 19.90
CA GLY A 249 -25.84 3.07 19.56
C GLY A 249 -25.93 2.68 18.08
N ASN A 250 -26.44 3.55 17.20
CA ASN A 250 -26.53 3.21 15.79
C ASN A 250 -25.15 3.34 15.15
N TRP A 251 -24.77 2.35 14.33
CA TRP A 251 -23.59 2.36 13.48
C TRP A 251 -23.71 3.43 12.36
N PRO A 252 -22.61 4.06 11.90
CA PRO A 252 -22.68 5.05 10.82
C PRO A 252 -22.96 4.40 9.47
N ASP A 253 -23.74 5.05 8.61
CA ASP A 253 -24.00 4.54 7.27
C ASP A 253 -22.74 4.58 6.39
N VAL A 254 -21.82 5.50 6.69
CA VAL A 254 -20.55 5.68 5.96
C VAL A 254 -19.38 5.76 6.94
N LEU A 255 -18.40 4.87 6.77
CA LEU A 255 -17.13 4.79 7.50
C LEU A 255 -16.02 4.43 6.50
N GLU A 256 -15.75 5.35 5.56
CA GLU A 256 -14.86 5.07 4.43
C GLU A 256 -13.40 4.97 4.84
N TRP A 257 -12.68 4.04 4.21
CA TRP A 257 -11.21 3.87 4.34
C TRP A 257 -10.41 5.00 3.68
N GLY A 258 -11.04 5.72 2.74
CA GLY A 258 -10.43 6.86 2.04
C GLY A 258 -9.91 7.91 3.02
N TRP A 259 -10.67 8.16 4.08
CA TRP A 259 -10.26 9.00 5.20
C TRP A 259 -9.14 8.33 6.01
N LEU A 260 -7.97 8.96 6.05
CA LEU A 260 -6.82 8.46 6.80
C LEU A 260 -7.14 8.34 8.29
N GLU A 261 -7.94 9.27 8.79
CA GLU A 261 -8.42 9.39 10.15
C GLU A 261 -9.28 8.18 10.56
N ASN A 262 -10.00 7.55 9.64
CA ASN A 262 -10.84 6.40 9.94
C ASN A 262 -10.08 5.06 10.00
N ARG A 263 -8.89 4.98 9.41
CA ARG A 263 -8.23 3.68 9.16
C ARG A 263 -7.91 2.91 10.44
N HIS A 264 -7.47 3.59 11.49
CA HIS A 264 -7.16 2.94 12.77
C HIS A 264 -8.41 2.36 13.44
N ILE A 265 -9.56 3.02 13.28
CA ILE A 265 -10.87 2.54 13.75
C ILE A 265 -11.32 1.31 12.97
N ILE A 266 -11.29 1.38 11.63
CA ILE A 266 -11.71 0.27 10.77
C ILE A 266 -10.84 -0.96 11.06
N ARG A 267 -9.52 -0.79 11.20
CA ARG A 267 -8.62 -1.89 11.58
C ARG A 267 -8.97 -2.47 12.93
N ALA A 268 -9.20 -1.65 13.96
CA ALA A 268 -9.52 -2.17 15.29
C ALA A 268 -10.80 -3.03 15.30
N ILE A 269 -11.80 -2.66 14.50
CA ILE A 269 -13.04 -3.42 14.40
C ILE A 269 -12.85 -4.68 13.53
N LEU A 270 -12.10 -4.59 12.43
CA LEU A 270 -11.75 -5.73 11.61
C LEU A 270 -10.97 -6.79 12.40
N GLU A 271 -9.94 -6.38 13.15
CA GLU A 271 -9.14 -7.26 14.00
C GLU A 271 -10.01 -7.95 15.06
N LYS A 272 -10.99 -7.23 15.64
CA LYS A 272 -11.96 -7.85 16.55
C LYS A 272 -12.80 -8.91 15.84
N ALA A 273 -13.24 -8.65 14.61
CA ALA A 273 -14.04 -9.60 13.85
C ALA A 273 -13.23 -10.86 13.49
N ILE A 274 -11.98 -10.69 13.05
CA ILE A 274 -11.05 -11.79 12.74
C ILE A 274 -10.75 -12.60 14.01
N ALA A 275 -10.48 -11.95 15.14
CA ALA A 275 -10.26 -12.64 16.41
C ALA A 275 -11.50 -13.45 16.85
N SER A 276 -12.71 -12.92 16.68
CA SER A 276 -13.94 -13.69 16.95
C SER A 276 -14.07 -14.90 16.01
N TRP A 277 -13.74 -14.75 14.72
CA TRP A 277 -13.74 -15.87 13.79
C TRP A 277 -12.71 -16.95 14.16
N TYR A 278 -11.51 -16.54 14.56
CA TYR A 278 -10.45 -17.42 15.05
C TYR A 278 -10.92 -18.24 16.26
N CYS A 279 -11.68 -17.63 17.17
CA CYS A 279 -12.32 -18.29 18.32
C CYS A 279 -13.54 -19.16 17.96
N GLY A 280 -13.93 -19.23 16.68
CA GLY A 280 -15.10 -19.98 16.20
C GLY A 280 -16.44 -19.26 16.39
N GLU A 281 -16.43 -17.97 16.74
CA GLU A 281 -17.62 -17.13 16.92
C GLU A 281 -18.11 -16.57 15.57
N ASN A 282 -18.40 -17.46 14.62
CA ASN A 282 -18.65 -17.10 13.22
C ASN A 282 -19.78 -16.07 13.03
N GLU A 283 -20.86 -16.16 13.79
CA GLU A 283 -21.99 -15.21 13.68
C GLU A 283 -21.59 -13.80 14.15
N SER A 284 -20.83 -13.71 15.26
CA SER A 284 -20.33 -12.44 15.77
C SER A 284 -19.34 -11.80 14.79
N ALA A 285 -18.45 -12.61 14.21
CA ALA A 285 -17.52 -12.16 13.19
C ALA A 285 -18.26 -11.65 11.94
N LEU A 286 -19.24 -12.41 11.44
CA LEU A 286 -20.04 -12.01 10.28
C LEU A 286 -20.82 -10.72 10.52
N ASP A 287 -21.42 -10.51 11.69
CA ASP A 287 -22.12 -9.27 12.03
C ASP A 287 -21.20 -8.05 11.89
N LEU A 288 -19.97 -8.13 12.42
CA LEU A 288 -19.00 -7.05 12.31
C LEU A 288 -18.47 -6.87 10.90
N LEU A 289 -18.09 -7.95 10.22
CA LEU A 289 -17.58 -7.89 8.85
C LEU A 289 -18.62 -7.29 7.89
N ARG A 290 -19.90 -7.66 8.03
CA ARG A 290 -20.99 -7.09 7.23
C ARG A 290 -21.18 -5.60 7.51
N LYS A 291 -21.08 -5.16 8.77
CA LYS A 291 -21.15 -3.73 9.13
C LYS A 291 -19.99 -2.93 8.53
N VAL A 292 -18.76 -3.48 8.61
CA VAL A 292 -17.58 -2.89 7.99
C VAL A 292 -17.75 -2.79 6.47
N LEU A 293 -18.13 -3.89 5.80
CA LEU A 293 -18.33 -3.90 4.34
C LEU A 293 -19.44 -2.93 3.90
N LYS A 294 -20.55 -2.88 4.64
CA LYS A 294 -21.69 -2.03 4.29
C LYS A 294 -21.41 -0.54 4.46
N SER A 295 -20.62 -0.16 5.46
CA SER A 295 -20.22 1.24 5.68
C SER A 295 -18.97 1.65 4.91
N ASN A 296 -18.26 0.70 4.29
CA ASN A 296 -17.11 0.92 3.42
C ASN A 296 -17.13 -0.02 2.19
N PRO A 297 -18.03 0.19 1.22
CA PRO A 297 -18.21 -0.73 0.09
C PRO A 297 -16.97 -0.92 -0.79
N GLY A 298 -16.09 0.07 -0.84
CA GLY A 298 -14.79 -0.03 -1.53
C GLY A 298 -13.87 -1.13 -0.98
N ASP A 299 -14.18 -1.65 0.21
CA ASP A 299 -13.62 -2.86 0.81
C ASP A 299 -12.10 -2.99 0.73
N ASN A 300 -11.41 -1.88 1.01
CA ASN A 300 -9.94 -1.83 1.00
C ASN A 300 -9.29 -2.78 2.03
N VAL A 301 -10.05 -3.20 3.03
CA VAL A 301 -9.63 -4.14 4.07
C VAL A 301 -9.91 -5.61 3.73
N GLY A 302 -10.63 -5.88 2.65
CA GLY A 302 -10.94 -7.23 2.21
C GLY A 302 -11.94 -7.97 3.09
N ALA A 303 -12.85 -7.26 3.78
CA ALA A 303 -13.90 -7.85 4.61
C ALA A 303 -14.77 -8.84 3.83
N ARG A 304 -14.99 -8.61 2.53
CA ARG A 304 -15.76 -9.54 1.67
C ARG A 304 -15.16 -10.94 1.59
N ASN A 305 -13.83 -11.03 1.65
CA ASN A 305 -13.13 -12.31 1.57
C ASN A 305 -13.36 -13.14 2.82
N TYR A 306 -13.30 -12.49 3.99
CA TYR A 306 -13.58 -13.15 5.28
C TYR A 306 -15.06 -13.55 5.38
N ILE A 307 -15.99 -12.71 4.92
CA ILE A 307 -17.42 -13.05 4.86
C ILE A 307 -17.61 -14.31 4.01
N LEU A 308 -17.05 -14.33 2.80
CA LEU A 308 -17.15 -15.48 1.90
C LEU A 308 -16.55 -16.74 2.53
N ALA A 309 -15.39 -16.63 3.17
CA ALA A 309 -14.72 -17.75 3.81
C ALA A 309 -15.60 -18.39 4.89
N ILE A 310 -16.13 -17.56 5.80
CA ILE A 310 -17.04 -18.03 6.86
C ILE A 310 -18.30 -18.65 6.25
N ARG A 311 -18.90 -18.03 5.23
CA ARG A 311 -20.10 -18.54 4.54
C ARG A 311 -19.87 -19.85 3.81
N MET A 312 -18.63 -20.12 3.38
CA MET A 312 -18.21 -21.40 2.82
C MET A 312 -17.79 -22.42 3.89
N GLY A 313 -17.86 -22.07 5.18
CA GLY A 313 -17.49 -22.96 6.29
C GLY A 313 -15.99 -23.12 6.49
N MET A 314 -15.17 -22.23 5.92
CA MET A 314 -13.72 -22.21 6.11
C MET A 314 -13.39 -21.67 7.51
N SER A 315 -12.45 -22.30 8.21
CA SER A 315 -11.92 -21.74 9.46
C SER A 315 -10.92 -20.61 9.19
N CYS A 316 -10.64 -19.78 10.21
CA CYS A 316 -9.62 -18.73 10.10
C CYS A 316 -8.24 -19.33 9.78
N ASP A 317 -7.85 -20.42 10.47
CA ASP A 317 -6.59 -21.13 10.23
C ASP A 317 -6.47 -21.66 8.79
N GLU A 318 -7.55 -22.22 8.25
CA GLU A 318 -7.59 -22.71 6.88
C GLU A 318 -7.45 -21.57 5.87
N PHE A 319 -8.11 -20.45 6.13
CA PHE A 319 -8.03 -19.25 5.30
C PHE A 319 -6.61 -18.69 5.29
N ASP A 320 -6.00 -18.49 6.46
CA ASP A 320 -4.65 -17.94 6.60
C ASP A 320 -3.62 -18.88 5.96
N THR A 321 -3.71 -20.19 6.23
CA THR A 321 -2.83 -21.20 5.61
C THR A 321 -2.89 -21.15 4.09
N ARG A 322 -4.09 -20.93 3.53
CA ARG A 322 -4.30 -20.91 2.09
C ARG A 322 -3.84 -19.60 1.45
N PHE A 323 -4.28 -18.48 2.00
CA PHE A 323 -4.21 -17.19 1.32
C PHE A 323 -3.16 -16.25 1.89
N ASP A 324 -2.87 -16.28 3.20
CA ASP A 324 -1.88 -15.36 3.78
C ASP A 324 -0.46 -15.76 3.36
N LYS A 325 0.26 -14.83 2.72
CA LYS A 325 1.66 -14.97 2.30
C LYS A 325 2.63 -14.19 3.19
N GLY A 326 2.27 -14.02 4.46
CA GLY A 326 3.06 -13.27 5.44
C GLY A 326 2.71 -11.79 5.44
N GLY A 327 1.42 -11.49 5.53
CA GLY A 327 0.85 -10.15 5.56
C GLY A 327 0.47 -9.58 4.19
N TYR A 328 0.41 -10.40 3.14
CA TYR A 328 -0.11 -9.99 1.84
C TYR A 328 -0.88 -11.12 1.15
N TYR A 329 -1.81 -10.73 0.28
CA TYR A 329 -2.61 -11.63 -0.54
C TYR A 329 -2.23 -11.46 -2.02
N ASP A 330 -2.15 -12.57 -2.75
CA ASP A 330 -1.86 -12.58 -4.18
C ASP A 330 -3.15 -12.78 -5.01
N SER A 331 -2.99 -13.05 -6.32
CA SER A 331 -4.12 -13.27 -7.21
C SER A 331 -4.93 -14.53 -6.90
N ASP A 332 -4.42 -15.49 -6.11
CA ASP A 332 -5.18 -16.69 -5.72
C ASP A 332 -6.40 -16.31 -4.89
N LEU A 333 -6.26 -15.38 -3.93
CA LEU A 333 -7.40 -14.91 -3.13
C LEU A 333 -8.46 -14.26 -4.01
N VAL A 334 -8.04 -13.39 -4.93
CA VAL A 334 -8.94 -12.70 -5.86
C VAL A 334 -9.67 -13.69 -6.76
N ASN A 335 -8.94 -14.62 -7.38
CA ASN A 335 -9.51 -15.64 -8.26
C ASN A 335 -10.47 -16.56 -7.49
N TRP A 336 -10.12 -16.94 -6.25
CA TRP A 336 -11.01 -17.71 -5.40
C TRP A 336 -12.28 -16.95 -5.04
N PHE A 337 -12.17 -15.66 -4.67
CA PHE A 337 -13.35 -14.85 -4.38
C PHE A 337 -14.28 -14.80 -5.60
N GLU A 338 -13.75 -14.36 -6.75
CA GLU A 338 -14.51 -14.20 -8.01
C GLU A 338 -15.22 -15.49 -8.45
N ALA A 339 -14.59 -16.64 -8.23
CA ALA A 339 -15.17 -17.94 -8.59
C ALA A 339 -16.33 -18.37 -7.68
N ASN A 340 -16.46 -17.82 -6.46
CA ASN A 340 -17.33 -18.37 -5.43
C ASN A 340 -18.40 -17.40 -4.89
N TYR A 341 -18.17 -16.09 -4.88
CA TYR A 341 -19.05 -15.14 -4.19
C TYR A 341 -20.49 -15.11 -4.74
N LYS A 342 -20.68 -15.36 -6.04
CA LYS A 342 -22.01 -15.42 -6.69
C LYS A 342 -22.92 -16.53 -6.16
N ASN A 343 -22.37 -17.50 -5.43
CA ASN A 343 -23.18 -18.52 -4.74
C ASN A 343 -23.85 -17.99 -3.46
N PHE A 344 -23.52 -16.76 -3.04
CA PHE A 344 -24.04 -16.11 -1.82
C PHE A 344 -24.64 -14.74 -2.15
N PRO A 345 -25.74 -14.68 -2.95
CA PRO A 345 -26.35 -13.42 -3.37
C PRO A 345 -26.86 -12.59 -2.18
N ASP A 346 -27.24 -13.23 -1.08
CA ASP A 346 -27.66 -12.56 0.16
C ASP A 346 -26.53 -11.75 0.83
N GLU A 347 -25.27 -12.08 0.55
CA GLU A 347 -24.11 -11.33 1.02
C GLU A 347 -23.63 -10.29 0.02
N PHE A 348 -23.67 -10.58 -1.28
CA PHE A 348 -22.88 -9.83 -2.27
C PHE A 348 -23.69 -9.18 -3.40
N GLU A 349 -24.96 -9.52 -3.64
CA GLU A 349 -25.73 -8.91 -4.74
C GLU A 349 -25.91 -7.40 -4.53
N TRP A 350 -26.11 -6.97 -3.28
CA TRP A 350 -26.19 -5.55 -2.95
C TRP A 350 -24.83 -4.85 -3.13
N TRP A 351 -23.74 -5.56 -2.83
CA TRP A 351 -22.39 -5.02 -2.91
C TRP A 351 -21.94 -4.86 -4.37
N GLU A 352 -22.23 -5.83 -5.25
CA GLU A 352 -22.00 -5.70 -6.70
C GLU A 352 -22.66 -4.42 -7.25
N LYS A 353 -23.95 -4.22 -6.94
CA LYS A 353 -24.71 -3.03 -7.34
C LYS A 353 -24.12 -1.72 -6.80
N GLU A 354 -23.52 -1.77 -5.61
CA GLU A 354 -22.84 -0.61 -5.03
C GLU A 354 -21.52 -0.33 -5.75
N MET A 355 -20.76 -1.37 -6.11
CA MET A 355 -19.50 -1.25 -6.83
C MET A 355 -19.67 -0.76 -8.27
N GLU A 356 -20.80 -1.06 -8.93
CA GLU A 356 -21.15 -0.51 -10.25
C GLU A 356 -21.18 1.04 -10.27
N LYS A 357 -21.38 1.70 -9.12
CA LYS A 357 -21.34 3.17 -9.02
C LYS A 357 -19.93 3.76 -9.07
N TYR A 358 -18.91 2.91 -8.89
CA TYR A 358 -17.50 3.29 -8.89
C TYR A 358 -16.79 2.91 -10.19
N ALA A 359 -17.48 2.22 -11.12
CA ALA A 359 -17.01 1.81 -12.44
C ALA A 359 -17.47 2.80 -13.51
#